data_AF-A0A0F6ANJ4-F1
#
_entry.id   AF-A0A0F6ANJ4-F1
#
_cell.length_a   1.000
_cell.length_b   1.000
_cell.length_c   1.000
_cell.angle_alpha   90.00
_cell.angle_beta   90.00
_cell.angle_gamma   90.00
#
_symmetry.space_group_name_H-M   'P 1'
#
loop_
_entity.id
_entity.type
_entity.pdbx_description
1 polymer ?
#
loop_
_entity_poly.entity_id
_entity_poly.type
_entity_poly.pdbx_seq_one_letter_code
_entity_poly.pdbx_strand_id
1 'polypeptide(L)'
;MSGIDIAALRRMVTGIEGNDPQGSFANGRGRETGSGKGSGFGRARSFTLGFAPADAAFPHGLAGDALHDIFAENPGAHMVATGFALAFAARAAKPQRPIIWIEEESAAQEYGWLYPPGLHAFGIDPARLLIVRCPTAQDVLKAANDALEAGSGGKASHLVSGIVASITGQPKCLDLTVSRRLLLATEAAQLPVILLRSHRTAVQSAAVSRWRVAPAPSRSSGANAPGKPAFSAVLERNRHGTCGQWIMEWNNETLEFGARERDGRTLVSRPLVSVSADRPASPRRSA
;
A
#
# COMPACT_ATOMS: atom_id res chain seq x y z
N MET A 1 11.38 29.20 -2.89
CA MET A 1 10.22 28.65 -2.14
C MET A 1 9.05 28.54 -3.11
N SER A 2 9.02 27.50 -3.94
CA SER A 2 7.82 27.18 -4.71
C SER A 2 6.99 26.27 -3.82
N GLY A 3 6.09 26.87 -3.03
CA GLY A 3 5.06 26.10 -2.35
C GLY A 3 4.30 25.31 -3.41
N ILE A 4 4.00 24.04 -3.12
CA ILE A 4 3.05 23.25 -3.91
C ILE A 4 1.85 24.15 -4.19
N ASP A 5 1.49 24.33 -5.46
CA ASP A 5 0.25 25.02 -5.82
C ASP A 5 -0.90 24.12 -5.38
N ILE A 6 -1.37 24.35 -4.15
CA ILE A 6 -2.48 23.64 -3.51
C ILE A 6 -3.74 23.72 -4.38
N ALA A 7 -3.91 24.83 -5.11
CA ALA A 7 -4.99 24.98 -6.07
C ALA A 7 -4.75 24.10 -7.31
N ALA A 8 -3.51 23.83 -7.73
CA ALA A 8 -3.23 22.91 -8.83
C ALA A 8 -3.59 21.46 -8.52
N LEU A 9 -3.34 20.95 -7.31
CA LEU A 9 -3.76 19.59 -6.94
C LEU A 9 -5.30 19.49 -6.88
N ARG A 10 -5.96 20.45 -6.24
CA ARG A 10 -7.42 20.52 -6.21
C ARG A 10 -8.00 20.69 -7.62
N ARG A 11 -7.37 21.49 -8.50
CA ARG A 11 -7.73 21.63 -9.92
C ARG A 11 -7.49 20.36 -10.74
N MET A 12 -6.45 19.58 -10.45
CA MET A 12 -6.23 18.29 -11.10
C MET A 12 -7.32 17.30 -10.71
N VAL A 13 -7.63 17.18 -9.42
CA VAL A 13 -8.69 16.29 -8.94
C VAL A 13 -10.06 16.71 -9.48
N THR A 14 -10.39 18.01 -9.44
CA THR A 14 -11.64 18.55 -10.00
C THR A 14 -11.65 18.55 -11.54
N GLY A 15 -10.50 18.64 -12.20
CA GLY A 15 -10.38 18.51 -13.65
C GLY A 15 -10.76 17.11 -14.15
N ILE A 16 -10.56 16.08 -13.32
CA ILE A 16 -11.08 14.72 -13.58
C ILE A 16 -12.62 14.71 -13.50
N GLU A 17 -13.27 15.62 -12.74
CA GLU A 17 -14.74 15.76 -12.72
C GLU A 17 -15.30 16.37 -14.01
N GLY A 18 -14.55 17.27 -14.65
CA GLY A 18 -15.01 18.03 -15.81
C GLY A 18 -14.86 17.30 -17.15
N ASN A 19 -14.10 16.20 -17.19
CA ASN A 19 -13.81 15.45 -18.41
C ASN A 19 -14.60 14.13 -18.43
N ASP A 20 -15.94 14.23 -18.47
CA ASP A 20 -16.81 13.11 -18.88
C ASP A 20 -16.50 12.80 -20.36
N PRO A 21 -15.89 11.65 -20.71
CA PRO A 21 -15.86 11.24 -22.09
C PRO A 21 -17.27 10.76 -22.42
N GLN A 22 -18.02 11.55 -23.18
CA GLN A 22 -19.20 11.07 -23.90
C GLN A 22 -18.77 9.95 -24.86
N GLY A 23 -18.72 8.72 -24.35
CA GLY A 23 -18.58 7.49 -25.09
C GLY A 23 -19.85 6.69 -24.90
N SER A 24 -20.65 6.58 -25.96
CA SER A 24 -21.87 5.79 -26.07
C SER A 24 -21.79 4.44 -25.34
N PHE A 25 -22.57 4.27 -24.27
CA PHE A 25 -22.78 2.98 -23.62
C PHE A 25 -24.11 2.40 -24.10
N ALA A 26 -24.02 1.43 -25.01
CA ALA A 26 -25.16 0.65 -25.45
C ALA A 26 -25.67 -0.26 -24.31
N ASN A 27 -26.99 -0.25 -24.17
CA ASN A 27 -27.81 -0.91 -23.17
C ASN A 27 -27.64 -2.44 -23.15
N GLY A 28 -27.30 -3.01 -21.99
CA GLY A 28 -27.45 -4.43 -21.68
C GLY A 28 -28.35 -4.60 -20.45
N ARG A 29 -29.65 -4.80 -20.66
CA ARG A 29 -30.65 -5.00 -19.59
C ARG A 29 -30.44 -6.35 -18.90
N GLY A 30 -30.11 -6.32 -17.62
CA GLY A 30 -30.25 -7.44 -16.67
C GLY A 30 -31.15 -6.98 -15.52
N ARG A 31 -32.23 -7.72 -15.29
CA ARG A 31 -33.40 -7.36 -14.48
C ARG A 31 -33.12 -7.59 -12.99
N GLU A 32 -33.18 -6.54 -12.18
CA GLU A 32 -33.28 -6.62 -10.72
C GLU A 32 -34.73 -6.89 -10.30
N THR A 33 -34.92 -7.75 -9.31
CA THR A 33 -36.16 -7.84 -8.53
C THR A 33 -35.82 -7.79 -7.05
N GLY A 34 -36.23 -6.67 -6.41
CA GLY A 34 -36.64 -6.39 -5.02
C GLY A 34 -36.07 -7.21 -3.85
N SER A 35 -36.04 -6.74 -2.60
CA SER A 35 -36.50 -5.54 -1.92
C SER A 35 -36.01 -5.70 -0.48
N GLY A 36 -35.46 -4.64 0.14
CA GLY A 36 -35.03 -4.68 1.54
C GLY A 36 -34.59 -3.31 2.03
N LYS A 37 -35.54 -2.48 2.45
CA LYS A 37 -35.27 -1.23 3.16
C LYS A 37 -34.69 -1.54 4.54
N GLY A 38 -33.40 -1.29 4.71
CA GLY A 38 -32.76 -1.04 5.99
C GLY A 38 -32.03 0.29 5.90
N SER A 39 -32.29 1.21 6.83
CA SER A 39 -31.53 2.45 6.97
C SER A 39 -30.11 2.11 7.43
N GLY A 40 -29.21 1.91 6.48
CA GLY A 40 -27.78 1.74 6.73
C GLY A 40 -27.04 2.92 6.14
N PHE A 41 -26.28 3.63 6.97
CA PHE A 41 -25.10 4.33 6.46
C PHE A 41 -24.32 3.31 5.61
N GLY A 42 -24.18 3.59 4.31
CA GLY A 42 -23.69 2.63 3.33
C GLY A 42 -22.40 1.96 3.80
N ARG A 43 -22.40 0.63 3.86
CA ARG A 43 -21.25 -0.13 4.35
C ARG A 43 -20.03 0.25 3.51
N ALA A 44 -18.97 0.66 4.19
CA ALA A 44 -17.64 0.88 3.63
C ALA A 44 -17.27 -0.20 2.61
N ARG A 45 -16.69 0.19 1.47
CA ARG A 45 -16.16 -0.77 0.48
C ARG A 45 -15.09 -1.60 1.19
N SER A 46 -15.11 -2.94 1.05
CA SER A 46 -14.00 -3.78 1.47
C SER A 46 -13.35 -4.48 0.28
N PHE A 47 -12.11 -4.94 0.45
CA PHE A 47 -11.34 -5.66 -0.57
C PHE A 47 -10.53 -6.81 0.05
N THR A 48 -10.04 -7.70 -0.81
CA THR A 48 -9.17 -8.82 -0.44
C THR A 48 -7.80 -8.67 -1.09
N LEU A 49 -6.79 -9.30 -0.51
CA LEU A 49 -5.43 -9.39 -1.07
C LEU A 49 -5.36 -10.41 -2.22
N GLY A 50 -6.33 -11.33 -2.32
CA GLY A 50 -6.34 -12.42 -3.29
C GLY A 50 -5.62 -13.67 -2.78
N PHE A 51 -5.12 -13.63 -1.55
CA PHE A 51 -4.41 -14.73 -0.91
C PHE A 51 -5.18 -15.21 0.32
N ALA A 52 -5.97 -16.29 0.16
CA ALA A 52 -6.90 -16.77 1.17
C ALA A 52 -6.33 -16.90 2.61
N PRO A 53 -5.09 -17.41 2.82
CA PRO A 53 -4.50 -17.46 4.16
C PRO A 53 -4.26 -16.08 4.81
N ALA A 54 -3.96 -15.04 4.02
CA ALA A 54 -3.84 -13.68 4.54
C ALA A 54 -5.22 -13.01 4.66
N ASP A 55 -6.13 -13.26 3.71
CA ASP A 55 -7.49 -12.74 3.75
C ASP A 55 -8.29 -13.25 4.96
N ALA A 56 -8.00 -14.46 5.44
CA ALA A 56 -8.58 -15.02 6.67
C ALA A 56 -8.28 -14.18 7.92
N ALA A 57 -7.24 -13.34 7.90
CA ALA A 57 -6.95 -12.41 8.99
C ALA A 57 -7.97 -11.26 9.07
N PHE A 58 -8.77 -11.04 8.02
CA PHE A 58 -9.76 -9.97 7.90
C PHE A 58 -11.17 -10.55 7.70
N PRO A 59 -11.90 -10.89 8.78
CA PRO A 59 -13.23 -11.51 8.70
C PRO A 59 -14.28 -10.74 7.88
N HIS A 60 -14.06 -9.45 7.67
CA HIS A 60 -14.94 -8.56 6.89
C HIS A 60 -14.25 -7.98 5.63
N GLY A 61 -13.08 -8.52 5.27
CA GLY A 61 -12.17 -7.93 4.28
C GLY A 61 -11.39 -6.74 4.83
N LEU A 62 -10.43 -6.26 4.06
CA LEU A 62 -9.73 -5.01 4.37
C LEU A 62 -10.65 -3.82 4.08
N ALA A 63 -10.74 -2.89 5.03
CA ALA A 63 -11.54 -1.68 4.87
C ALA A 63 -10.96 -0.79 3.76
N GLY A 64 -11.76 -0.45 2.76
CA GLY A 64 -11.39 0.36 1.60
C GLY A 64 -11.57 1.87 1.81
N ASP A 65 -11.86 2.30 3.03
CA ASP A 65 -11.99 3.68 3.48
C ASP A 65 -11.20 3.89 4.79
N ALA A 66 -10.09 3.16 4.92
CA ALA A 66 -9.26 3.15 6.11
C ALA A 66 -7.81 3.55 5.84
N LEU A 67 -7.14 3.94 6.92
CA LEU A 67 -5.71 4.22 6.93
C LEU A 67 -4.93 2.91 7.15
N HIS A 68 -4.01 2.60 6.25
CA HIS A 68 -3.14 1.42 6.32
C HIS A 68 -1.68 1.85 6.35
N ASP A 69 -0.93 1.40 7.36
CA ASP A 69 0.52 1.58 7.42
C ASP A 69 1.22 0.42 6.70
N ILE A 70 2.19 0.72 5.86
CA ILE A 70 3.11 -0.24 5.25
C ILE A 70 4.54 0.23 5.55
N PHE A 71 5.20 -0.48 6.45
CA PHE A 71 6.60 -0.23 6.81
C PHE A 71 7.52 -1.15 6.01
N ALA A 72 8.60 -0.58 5.49
CA ALA A 72 9.77 -1.38 5.15
C ALA A 72 10.37 -1.98 6.44
N GLU A 73 10.89 -3.20 6.35
CA GLU A 73 11.59 -3.84 7.47
C GLU A 73 12.79 -3.01 7.95
N ASN A 74 13.49 -2.40 7.00
CA ASN A 74 14.58 -1.45 7.18
C ASN A 74 14.64 -0.52 5.95
N PRO A 75 15.40 0.59 5.98
CA PRO A 75 15.48 1.52 4.87
C PRO A 75 15.90 0.88 3.54
N GLY A 76 16.80 -0.11 3.57
CA GLY A 76 17.21 -0.86 2.38
C GLY A 76 16.10 -1.73 1.77
N ALA A 77 15.04 -2.00 2.51
CA ALA A 77 13.83 -2.69 2.03
C ALA A 77 12.73 -1.71 1.55
N HIS A 78 13.02 -0.42 1.38
CA HIS A 78 12.00 0.54 0.95
C HIS A 78 11.36 0.16 -0.39
N MET A 79 12.16 -0.23 -1.39
CA MET A 79 11.60 -0.55 -2.72
C MET A 79 10.74 -1.82 -2.75
N VAL A 80 10.98 -2.79 -1.87
CA VAL A 80 10.05 -3.92 -1.74
C VAL A 80 8.76 -3.51 -1.02
N ALA A 81 8.84 -2.60 -0.03
CA ALA A 81 7.64 -2.02 0.57
C ALA A 81 6.86 -1.15 -0.42
N THR A 82 7.53 -0.44 -1.33
CA THR A 82 6.94 0.28 -2.47
C THR A 82 6.16 -0.67 -3.38
N GLY A 83 6.77 -1.79 -3.79
CA GLY A 83 6.09 -2.82 -4.58
C GLY A 83 4.87 -3.40 -3.87
N PHE A 84 4.98 -3.69 -2.57
CA PHE A 84 3.86 -4.17 -1.78
C PHE A 84 2.74 -3.13 -1.64
N ALA A 85 3.08 -1.86 -1.43
CA ALA A 85 2.12 -0.75 -1.37
C ALA A 85 1.39 -0.54 -2.70
N LEU A 86 2.10 -0.66 -3.82
CA LEU A 86 1.52 -0.62 -5.16
C LEU A 86 0.56 -1.78 -5.41
N ALA A 87 0.96 -3.01 -5.06
CA ALA A 87 0.09 -4.19 -5.16
C ALA A 87 -1.15 -4.05 -4.25
N PHE A 88 -0.96 -3.60 -3.01
CA PHE A 88 -2.05 -3.33 -2.06
C PHE A 88 -3.01 -2.26 -2.58
N ALA A 89 -2.50 -1.16 -3.13
CA ALA A 89 -3.30 -0.11 -3.76
C ALA A 89 -4.05 -0.63 -5.00
N ALA A 90 -3.42 -1.47 -5.83
CA ALA A 90 -4.04 -2.09 -6.98
C ALA A 90 -5.21 -3.00 -6.58
N ARG A 91 -5.08 -3.76 -5.47
CA ARG A 91 -6.17 -4.57 -4.89
C ARG A 91 -7.35 -3.73 -4.39
N ALA A 92 -7.06 -2.59 -3.78
CA ALA A 92 -8.10 -1.68 -3.29
C ALA A 92 -8.76 -0.88 -4.43
N ALA A 93 -8.05 -0.68 -5.54
CA ALA A 93 -8.46 0.20 -6.63
C ALA A 93 -9.67 -0.33 -7.43
N LYS A 94 -10.33 0.58 -8.15
CA LYS A 94 -11.19 0.20 -9.29
C LYS A 94 -10.35 0.32 -10.56
N PRO A 95 -10.41 -0.64 -11.51
CA PRO A 95 -9.54 -0.65 -12.69
C PRO A 95 -9.57 0.64 -13.53
N GLN A 96 -10.68 1.38 -13.53
CA GLN A 96 -10.87 2.57 -14.36
C GLN A 96 -10.43 3.88 -13.67
N ARG A 97 -10.04 3.83 -12.39
CA ARG A 97 -9.77 5.03 -11.59
C ARG A 97 -8.30 5.11 -11.19
N PRO A 98 -7.67 6.29 -11.34
CA PRO A 98 -6.28 6.48 -10.95
C PRO A 98 -6.06 6.35 -9.44
N ILE A 99 -4.82 6.06 -9.06
CA ILE A 99 -4.29 6.11 -7.70
C ILE A 99 -3.42 7.36 -7.61
N ILE A 100 -3.58 8.15 -6.55
CA ILE A 100 -2.68 9.28 -6.28
C ILE A 100 -1.47 8.75 -5.53
N TRP A 101 -0.27 8.96 -6.07
CA TRP A 101 0.99 8.64 -5.42
C TRP A 101 1.68 9.92 -4.98
N ILE A 102 1.77 10.15 -3.68
CA ILE A 102 2.35 11.35 -3.09
C ILE A 102 3.68 10.96 -2.45
N GLU A 103 4.77 11.61 -2.82
CA GLU A 103 6.12 11.28 -2.35
C GLU A 103 6.93 12.52 -2.01
N GLU A 104 7.90 12.37 -1.11
CA GLU A 104 8.90 13.42 -0.86
C GLU A 104 9.87 13.51 -2.05
N GLU A 105 10.15 14.73 -2.50
CA GLU A 105 11.07 14.98 -3.61
C GLU A 105 12.50 14.48 -3.31
N SER A 106 12.91 14.58 -2.04
CA SER A 106 14.19 14.06 -1.56
C SER A 106 14.27 12.53 -1.58
N ALA A 107 13.13 11.81 -1.56
CA ALA A 107 13.11 10.34 -1.53
C ALA A 107 13.80 9.75 -2.77
N ALA A 108 13.72 10.45 -3.91
CA ALA A 108 14.33 10.00 -5.15
C ALA A 108 15.86 9.97 -5.11
N GLN A 109 16.49 10.76 -4.24
CA GLN A 109 17.95 10.74 -4.09
C GLN A 109 18.43 9.45 -3.41
N GLU A 110 17.60 8.85 -2.55
CA GLU A 110 17.92 7.63 -1.81
C GLU A 110 17.37 6.37 -2.48
N TYR A 111 16.13 6.43 -2.98
CA TYR A 111 15.38 5.26 -3.45
C TYR A 111 15.07 5.29 -4.95
N GLY A 112 15.37 6.38 -5.65
CA GLY A 112 15.00 6.59 -7.04
C GLY A 112 13.50 6.90 -7.22
N TRP A 113 13.11 7.07 -8.49
CA TRP A 113 11.71 7.30 -8.87
C TRP A 113 11.02 6.00 -9.27
N LEU A 114 9.68 6.00 -9.22
CA LEU A 114 8.89 4.98 -9.90
C LEU A 114 9.22 4.95 -11.40
N TYR A 115 9.59 3.76 -11.89
CA TYR A 115 9.99 3.55 -13.28
C TYR A 115 8.81 3.02 -14.10
N PRO A 116 8.27 3.77 -15.08
CA PRO A 116 7.04 3.39 -15.79
C PRO A 116 7.08 2.01 -16.48
N PRO A 117 8.16 1.60 -17.17
CA PRO A 117 8.24 0.25 -17.72
C PRO A 117 8.24 -0.84 -16.64
N GLY A 118 8.82 -0.55 -15.46
CA GLY A 118 8.77 -1.44 -14.29
C GLY A 118 7.36 -1.56 -13.72
N LEU A 119 6.61 -0.46 -13.64
CA LEU A 119 5.20 -0.45 -13.23
C LEU A 119 4.34 -1.29 -14.19
N HIS A 120 4.53 -1.09 -15.50
CA HIS A 120 3.83 -1.89 -16.51
C HIS A 120 4.16 -3.38 -16.39
N ALA A 121 5.45 -3.73 -16.22
CA ALA A 121 5.86 -5.11 -15.96
C ALA A 121 5.30 -5.67 -14.63
N PHE A 122 5.03 -4.81 -13.66
CA PHE A 122 4.38 -5.14 -12.38
C PHE A 122 2.85 -5.29 -12.49
N GLY A 123 2.27 -5.05 -13.67
CA GLY A 123 0.82 -5.14 -13.93
C GLY A 123 0.05 -3.84 -13.67
N ILE A 124 0.75 -2.73 -13.42
CA ILE A 124 0.15 -1.43 -13.15
C ILE A 124 0.35 -0.54 -14.37
N ASP A 125 -0.75 -0.13 -14.99
CA ASP A 125 -0.73 0.89 -16.04
C ASP A 125 -0.20 2.22 -15.48
N PRO A 126 0.94 2.74 -15.95
CA PRO A 126 1.49 4.01 -15.49
C PRO A 126 0.55 5.20 -15.68
N ALA A 127 -0.36 5.16 -16.67
CA ALA A 127 -1.34 6.21 -16.88
C ALA A 127 -2.38 6.31 -15.75
N ARG A 128 -2.47 5.29 -14.90
CA ARG A 128 -3.35 5.25 -13.72
C ARG A 128 -2.68 5.81 -12.45
N LEU A 129 -1.44 6.28 -12.51
CA LEU A 129 -0.75 6.87 -11.37
C LEU A 129 -0.62 8.39 -11.55
N LEU A 130 -1.22 9.14 -10.62
CA LEU A 130 -1.04 10.59 -10.52
C LEU A 130 0.04 10.85 -9.48
N ILE A 131 1.25 11.19 -9.92
CA ILE A 131 2.40 11.40 -9.04
C ILE A 131 2.44 12.86 -8.58
N VAL A 132 2.42 13.07 -7.27
CA VAL A 132 2.55 14.37 -6.61
C VAL A 132 3.84 14.36 -5.80
N ARG A 133 4.74 15.30 -6.09
CA ARG A 133 6.03 15.41 -5.41
C ARG A 133 6.02 16.60 -4.49
N CYS A 134 6.40 16.35 -3.24
CA CYS A 134 6.33 17.31 -2.17
C CYS A 134 7.72 17.61 -1.60
N PRO A 135 8.05 18.86 -1.26
CA PRO A 135 9.37 19.18 -0.69
C PRO A 135 9.63 18.53 0.68
N THR A 136 8.58 18.26 1.47
CA THR A 136 8.71 17.73 2.84
C THR A 136 7.62 16.71 3.17
N ALA A 137 7.87 15.85 4.17
CA ALA A 137 6.86 14.95 4.73
C ALA A 137 5.59 15.68 5.22
N GLN A 138 5.71 16.91 5.73
CA GLN A 138 4.55 17.70 6.13
C GLN A 138 3.69 18.07 4.91
N ASP A 139 4.32 18.40 3.80
CA ASP A 139 3.65 18.70 2.54
C ASP A 139 3.02 17.45 1.91
N VAL A 140 3.63 16.26 2.06
CA VAL A 140 3.02 14.97 1.69
C VAL A 140 1.71 14.75 2.44
N LEU A 141 1.72 14.91 3.76
CA LEU A 141 0.53 14.73 4.61
C LEU A 141 -0.56 15.75 4.29
N LYS A 142 -0.17 16.99 4.01
CA LYS A 142 -1.09 18.05 3.59
C LYS A 142 -1.74 17.71 2.24
N ALA A 143 -0.94 17.33 1.24
CA ALA A 143 -1.46 16.94 -0.07
C ALA A 143 -2.40 15.73 0.00
N ALA A 144 -2.10 14.75 0.86
CA ALA A 144 -2.99 13.63 1.11
C ALA A 144 -4.34 14.09 1.69
N ASN A 145 -4.32 14.97 2.69
CA ASN A 145 -5.55 15.53 3.26
C ASN A 145 -6.35 16.36 2.25
N ASP A 146 -5.67 17.18 1.43
CA ASP A 146 -6.31 17.98 0.38
C ASP A 146 -7.00 17.10 -0.68
N ALA A 147 -6.37 15.98 -1.06
CA ALA A 147 -6.97 15.02 -1.97
C ALA A 147 -8.21 14.34 -1.38
N LEU A 148 -8.21 14.05 -0.07
CA LEU A 148 -9.37 13.52 0.64
C LEU A 148 -10.51 14.55 0.76
N GLU A 149 -10.18 15.81 1.07
CA GLU A 149 -11.17 16.90 1.15
C GLU A 149 -11.85 17.14 -0.20
N ALA A 150 -11.07 17.15 -1.29
CA ALA A 150 -11.64 17.23 -2.64
C ALA A 150 -12.61 16.05 -2.90
N GLY A 151 -12.27 14.86 -2.39
CA GLY A 151 -13.10 13.64 -2.44
C GLY A 151 -14.40 13.69 -1.64
N SER A 152 -14.49 14.52 -0.59
CA SER A 152 -15.47 14.42 0.50
C SER A 152 -16.87 15.00 0.18
N GLY A 153 -17.21 15.21 -1.08
CA GLY A 153 -18.49 15.78 -1.53
C GLY A 153 -19.48 14.80 -2.19
N GLY A 154 -19.28 13.49 -2.04
CA GLY A 154 -20.14 12.43 -2.60
C GLY A 154 -19.98 12.17 -4.10
N LYS A 155 -19.49 13.14 -4.90
CA LYS A 155 -19.17 12.95 -6.34
C LYS A 155 -17.70 12.64 -6.61
N ALA A 156 -16.79 13.30 -5.89
CA ALA A 156 -15.35 13.21 -6.12
C ALA A 156 -14.69 11.91 -5.62
N SER A 157 -15.24 11.25 -4.59
CA SER A 157 -14.87 9.89 -4.16
C SER A 157 -14.95 8.86 -5.30
N HIS A 158 -15.63 9.21 -6.40
CA HIS A 158 -15.74 8.38 -7.59
C HIS A 158 -14.65 8.58 -8.65
N LEU A 159 -13.72 9.51 -8.48
CA LEU A 159 -12.72 9.79 -9.51
C LEU A 159 -11.43 9.04 -9.29
N VAL A 160 -11.01 8.89 -8.04
CA VAL A 160 -9.78 8.20 -7.67
C VAL A 160 -10.08 6.90 -6.92
N SER A 161 -9.09 6.02 -6.90
CA SER A 161 -9.15 4.70 -6.25
C SER A 161 -8.64 4.71 -4.82
N GLY A 162 -7.81 5.69 -4.48
CA GLY A 162 -7.10 5.78 -3.21
C GLY A 162 -5.83 6.60 -3.33
N ILE A 163 -5.16 6.78 -2.19
CA ILE A 163 -3.95 7.57 -2.07
C ILE A 163 -2.86 6.71 -1.45
N VAL A 164 -1.67 6.72 -2.04
CA VAL A 164 -0.44 6.24 -1.41
C VAL A 164 0.39 7.45 -1.06
N ALA A 165 0.73 7.61 0.21
CA ALA A 165 1.63 8.66 0.70
C ALA A 165 2.92 8.02 1.22
N SER A 166 4.00 8.19 0.46
CA SER A 166 5.33 7.71 0.79
C SER A 166 6.08 8.76 1.62
N ILE A 167 6.50 8.35 2.81
CA ILE A 167 7.20 9.19 3.77
C ILE A 167 8.49 8.49 4.19
N THR A 168 9.58 9.23 4.05
CA THR A 168 10.93 8.81 4.42
C THR A 168 11.26 9.20 5.86
N GLY A 169 12.19 8.48 6.48
CA GLY A 169 12.62 8.74 7.85
C GLY A 169 11.49 8.61 8.90
N GLN A 170 11.67 9.33 9.99
CA GLN A 170 10.71 9.40 11.11
C GLN A 170 10.34 10.87 11.39
N PRO A 171 9.56 11.52 10.50
CA PRO A 171 9.28 12.93 10.63
C PRO A 171 8.38 13.21 11.84
N LYS A 172 8.74 14.24 12.62
CA LYS A 172 7.99 14.64 13.82
C LYS A 172 6.57 15.11 13.53
N CYS A 173 6.29 15.55 12.29
CA CYS A 173 4.96 15.99 11.88
C CYS A 173 3.96 14.83 11.75
N LEU A 174 4.41 13.57 11.76
CA LEU A 174 3.53 12.40 11.69
C LEU A 174 3.40 11.73 13.05
N ASP A 175 2.51 12.29 13.87
CA ASP A 175 2.17 11.78 15.19
C ASP A 175 0.80 11.07 15.21
N LEU A 176 0.38 10.65 16.41
CA LEU A 176 -0.91 10.00 16.59
C LEU A 176 -2.09 10.93 16.25
N THR A 177 -1.96 12.23 16.51
CA THR A 177 -3.01 13.22 16.24
C THR A 177 -3.21 13.37 14.74
N VAL A 178 -2.13 13.51 13.98
CA VAL A 178 -2.16 13.63 12.53
C VAL A 178 -2.68 12.34 11.88
N SER A 179 -2.21 11.17 12.33
CA SER A 179 -2.74 9.90 11.79
C SER A 179 -4.23 9.68 12.12
N ARG A 180 -4.72 10.12 13.30
CA ARG A 180 -6.16 10.09 13.62
C ARG A 180 -6.98 10.99 12.71
N ARG A 181 -6.51 12.22 12.47
CA ARG A 181 -7.16 13.14 11.54
C ARG A 181 -7.21 12.56 10.13
N LEU A 182 -6.11 11.94 9.68
CA LEU A 182 -6.04 11.32 8.37
C LEU A 182 -7.01 10.14 8.25
N LEU A 183 -7.14 9.29 9.29
CA LEU A 183 -8.15 8.22 9.32
C LEU A 183 -9.57 8.78 9.19
N LEU A 184 -9.93 9.82 9.95
CA LEU A 184 -11.26 10.41 9.87
C LEU A 184 -11.55 11.03 8.48
N ALA A 185 -10.55 11.67 7.88
CA ALA A 185 -10.69 12.21 6.51
C ALA A 185 -10.83 11.10 5.46
N THR A 186 -10.14 9.97 5.67
CA THR A 186 -10.20 8.77 4.83
C THR A 186 -11.61 8.16 4.88
N GLU A 187 -12.17 8.01 6.08
CA GLU A 187 -13.53 7.52 6.31
C GLU A 187 -14.57 8.45 5.68
N ALA A 188 -14.43 9.77 5.86
CA ALA A 188 -15.32 10.76 5.27
C ALA A 188 -15.28 10.78 3.73
N ALA A 189 -14.09 10.61 3.13
CA ALA A 189 -13.91 10.56 1.68
C ALA A 189 -14.26 9.19 1.07
N GLN A 190 -14.41 8.14 1.90
CA GLN A 190 -14.61 6.75 1.46
C GLN A 190 -13.51 6.25 0.50
N LEU A 191 -12.26 6.63 0.76
CA LEU A 191 -11.09 6.29 -0.06
C LEU A 191 -9.98 5.73 0.81
N PRO A 192 -9.27 4.67 0.42
CA PRO A 192 -8.21 4.12 1.24
C PRO A 192 -6.96 5.01 1.17
N VAL A 193 -6.27 5.16 2.30
CA VAL A 193 -4.96 5.80 2.37
C VAL A 193 -3.93 4.79 2.84
N ILE A 194 -2.88 4.64 2.05
CA ILE A 194 -1.74 3.78 2.34
C ILE A 194 -0.56 4.68 2.69
N LEU A 195 -0.14 4.66 3.96
CA LEU A 195 1.10 5.31 4.40
C LEU A 195 2.26 4.35 4.22
N LEU A 196 3.05 4.58 3.18
CA LEU A 196 4.31 3.87 2.96
C LEU A 196 5.42 4.54 3.76
N ARG A 197 6.13 3.78 4.59
CA ARG A 197 7.13 4.29 5.54
C ARG A 197 8.45 3.55 5.38
N SER A 198 9.55 4.25 5.10
CA SER A 198 10.88 3.61 4.97
C SER A 198 11.48 3.15 6.30
N HIS A 199 11.07 3.76 7.42
CA HIS A 199 11.60 3.47 8.74
C HIS A 199 10.51 3.03 9.71
N ARG A 200 10.77 1.94 10.45
CA ARG A 200 9.95 1.58 11.60
C ARG A 200 10.01 2.68 12.66
N THR A 201 8.90 2.85 13.38
CA THR A 201 8.81 3.82 14.45
C THR A 201 8.01 3.26 15.62
N ALA A 202 8.38 3.66 16.84
CA ALA A 202 7.61 3.39 18.04
C ALA A 202 6.39 4.32 18.18
N VAL A 203 6.29 5.36 17.33
CA VAL A 203 5.17 6.30 17.34
C VAL A 203 3.87 5.55 17.05
N GLN A 204 2.89 5.77 17.93
CA GLN A 204 1.55 5.23 17.75
C GLN A 204 0.89 5.85 16.51
N SER A 205 0.17 5.05 15.72
CA SER A 205 -0.63 5.57 14.61
C SER A 205 -2.07 5.08 14.69
N ALA A 206 -2.96 5.85 14.06
CA ALA A 206 -4.36 5.51 13.95
C ALA A 206 -4.66 4.45 12.87
N ALA A 207 -3.67 3.87 12.20
CA ALA A 207 -3.92 2.92 11.12
C ALA A 207 -4.77 1.71 11.59
N VAL A 208 -5.66 1.26 10.70
CA VAL A 208 -6.52 0.09 10.87
C VAL A 208 -5.72 -1.19 10.71
N SER A 209 -4.80 -1.22 9.73
CA SER A 209 -3.79 -2.27 9.62
C SER A 209 -2.38 -1.71 9.57
N ARG A 210 -1.42 -2.45 10.10
CA ARG A 210 0.01 -2.15 9.98
C ARG A 210 0.77 -3.35 9.47
N TRP A 211 1.43 -3.19 8.33
CA TRP A 211 2.26 -4.20 7.71
C TRP A 211 3.73 -3.85 7.86
N ARG A 212 4.56 -4.87 8.07
CA ARG A 212 6.02 -4.80 7.89
C ARG A 212 6.41 -5.71 6.76
N VAL A 213 7.17 -5.18 5.81
CA VAL A 213 7.48 -5.83 4.54
C VAL A 213 8.99 -5.95 4.36
N ALA A 214 9.43 -7.15 4.03
CA ALA A 214 10.80 -7.49 3.70
C ALA A 214 10.86 -8.24 2.36
N PRO A 215 12.01 -8.24 1.66
CA PRO A 215 12.14 -9.04 0.44
C PRO A 215 12.08 -10.52 0.77
N ALA A 216 11.39 -11.28 -0.08
CA ALA A 216 11.48 -12.73 -0.08
C ALA A 216 12.06 -13.21 -1.43
N PRO A 217 12.81 -14.33 -1.46
CA PRO A 217 13.34 -14.84 -2.71
C PRO A 217 12.23 -15.19 -3.71
N SER A 218 12.30 -14.62 -4.92
CA SER A 218 11.44 -15.02 -6.03
C SER A 218 11.91 -16.36 -6.62
N ARG A 219 10.99 -17.07 -7.28
CA ARG A 219 11.29 -18.31 -8.00
C ARG A 219 11.31 -18.05 -9.50
N SER A 220 12.46 -18.26 -10.13
CA SER A 220 12.57 -18.20 -11.58
C SER A 220 11.60 -19.19 -12.23
N SER A 221 10.95 -18.77 -13.31
CA SER A 221 10.16 -19.65 -14.17
C SER A 221 11.02 -20.56 -15.06
N GLY A 222 12.35 -20.48 -14.93
CA GLY A 222 13.32 -21.13 -15.81
C GLY A 222 14.03 -20.12 -16.71
N ALA A 223 14.96 -20.60 -17.54
CA ALA A 223 15.66 -19.80 -18.56
C ALA A 223 16.38 -18.53 -18.04
N ASN A 224 16.85 -18.53 -16.78
CA ASN A 224 17.43 -17.36 -16.11
C ASN A 224 16.49 -16.13 -16.04
N ALA A 225 15.19 -16.32 -16.23
CA ALA A 225 14.20 -15.26 -16.08
C ALA A 225 13.98 -14.95 -14.58
N PRO A 226 13.89 -13.66 -14.18
CA PRO A 226 13.49 -13.30 -12.84
C PRO A 226 12.12 -13.91 -12.48
N GLY A 227 11.98 -14.39 -11.26
CA GLY A 227 10.69 -14.85 -10.75
C GLY A 227 9.71 -13.71 -10.46
N LYS A 228 8.46 -14.07 -10.19
CA LYS A 228 7.44 -13.12 -9.71
C LYS A 228 7.90 -12.43 -8.40
N PRO A 229 7.59 -11.14 -8.20
CA PRO A 229 7.95 -10.43 -6.98
C PRO A 229 7.38 -11.13 -5.74
N ALA A 230 8.21 -11.36 -4.71
CA ALA A 230 7.81 -12.02 -3.49
C ALA A 230 8.12 -11.17 -2.26
N PHE A 231 7.17 -11.16 -1.33
CA PHE A 231 7.15 -10.30 -0.15
C PHE A 231 7.04 -11.15 1.10
N SER A 232 7.93 -10.96 2.07
CA SER A 232 7.71 -11.43 3.44
C SER A 232 6.92 -10.33 4.16
N ALA A 233 5.65 -10.60 4.44
CA ALA A 233 4.70 -9.64 4.98
C ALA A 233 4.25 -10.07 6.38
N VAL A 234 4.48 -9.20 7.36
CA VAL A 234 4.04 -9.37 8.75
C VAL A 234 2.99 -8.32 9.07
N LEU A 235 1.77 -8.76 9.37
CA LEU A 235 0.69 -7.91 9.84
C LEU A 235 0.86 -7.71 11.35
N GLU A 236 1.44 -6.57 11.74
CA GLU A 236 1.76 -6.23 13.12
C GLU A 236 0.54 -5.69 13.89
N ARG A 237 -0.43 -5.11 13.17
CA ARG A 237 -1.67 -4.59 13.75
C ARG A 237 -2.83 -4.86 12.81
N ASN A 238 -3.95 -5.31 13.36
CA ASN A 238 -5.23 -5.40 12.69
C ASN A 238 -6.34 -5.07 13.69
N ARG A 239 -7.08 -3.97 13.48
CA ARG A 239 -8.13 -3.54 14.43
C ARG A 239 -9.39 -4.41 14.39
N HIS A 240 -9.64 -5.09 13.28
CA HIS A 240 -10.91 -5.77 13.01
C HIS A 240 -10.72 -7.27 12.73
N GLY A 241 -9.61 -7.86 13.18
CA GLY A 241 -9.28 -9.25 12.92
C GLY A 241 -8.00 -9.68 13.61
N THR A 242 -7.34 -10.70 13.07
CA THR A 242 -6.12 -11.27 13.64
C THR A 242 -4.87 -10.74 12.95
N CYS A 243 -3.73 -10.92 13.60
CA CYS A 243 -2.41 -10.66 13.03
C CYS A 243 -1.79 -11.96 12.49
N GLY A 244 -0.80 -11.85 11.61
CA GLY A 244 -0.16 -13.01 11.00
C GLY A 244 1.08 -12.65 10.18
N GLN A 245 1.72 -13.68 9.64
CA GLN A 245 2.89 -13.53 8.77
C GLN A 245 2.83 -14.51 7.61
N TRP A 246 3.19 -14.04 6.43
CA TRP A 246 3.10 -14.81 5.20
C TRP A 246 4.24 -14.45 4.26
N ILE A 247 4.59 -15.38 3.38
CA ILE A 247 5.32 -15.04 2.17
C ILE A 247 4.32 -15.04 1.02
N MET A 248 4.18 -13.89 0.38
CA MET A 248 3.16 -13.61 -0.62
C MET A 248 3.86 -13.31 -1.95
N GLU A 249 3.46 -13.99 -3.01
CA GLU A 249 3.96 -13.74 -4.36
C GLU A 249 2.95 -12.90 -5.14
N TRP A 250 3.40 -11.89 -5.89
CA TRP A 250 2.52 -11.05 -6.69
C TRP A 250 2.36 -11.60 -8.10
N ASN A 251 1.12 -11.86 -8.51
CA ASN A 251 0.78 -12.15 -9.88
C ASN A 251 0.39 -10.84 -10.60
N ASN A 252 1.25 -10.38 -11.50
CA ASN A 252 1.07 -9.17 -12.30
C ASN A 252 -0.01 -9.30 -13.38
N GLU A 253 -0.41 -10.52 -13.76
CA GLU A 253 -1.48 -10.74 -14.74
C GLU A 253 -2.86 -10.68 -14.09
N THR A 254 -3.02 -11.33 -12.93
CA THR A 254 -4.30 -11.37 -12.21
C THR A 254 -4.45 -10.27 -11.17
N LEU A 255 -3.37 -9.51 -10.90
CA LEU A 255 -3.29 -8.47 -9.87
C LEU A 255 -3.73 -9.00 -8.50
N GLU A 256 -3.19 -10.15 -8.11
CA GLU A 256 -3.49 -10.86 -6.87
C GLU A 256 -2.23 -11.36 -6.20
N PHE A 257 -2.27 -11.37 -4.86
CA PHE A 257 -1.27 -12.11 -4.11
C PHE A 257 -1.61 -13.60 -4.12
N GLY A 258 -0.59 -14.44 -4.24
CA GLY A 258 -0.71 -15.89 -4.19
C GLY A 258 0.22 -16.52 -3.16
N ALA A 259 0.02 -17.82 -2.95
CA ALA A 259 1.03 -18.64 -2.32
C ALA A 259 2.28 -18.61 -3.21
N ARG A 260 3.47 -18.69 -2.61
CA ARG A 260 4.61 -19.20 -3.35
C ARG A 260 4.27 -20.61 -3.81
N GLU A 261 4.35 -20.89 -5.10
CA GLU A 261 4.23 -22.27 -5.57
C GLU A 261 5.25 -23.14 -4.82
N ARG A 262 4.74 -24.14 -4.08
CA ARG A 262 5.59 -25.12 -3.41
C ARG A 262 6.27 -25.93 -4.49
N ASP A 263 7.60 -26.05 -4.38
CA ASP A 263 8.31 -27.12 -5.05
C ASP A 263 7.69 -28.45 -4.63
N GLY A 264 7.33 -29.30 -5.59
CA GLY A 264 7.19 -30.75 -5.37
C GLY A 264 8.54 -31.43 -5.06
N ARG A 265 9.59 -30.64 -4.78
CA ARG A 265 10.92 -31.09 -4.42
C ARG A 265 11.21 -30.69 -2.98
N THR A 266 11.07 -31.70 -2.12
CA THR A 266 11.60 -31.88 -0.77
C THR A 266 12.48 -30.74 -0.25
N LEU A 267 12.08 -30.15 0.87
CA LEU A 267 12.92 -29.30 1.72
C LEU A 267 14.22 -30.05 2.06
N VAL A 268 15.31 -29.77 1.35
CA VAL A 268 16.64 -30.10 1.86
C VAL A 268 16.98 -29.05 2.89
N SER A 269 16.97 -29.43 4.16
CA SER A 269 17.50 -28.64 5.27
C SER A 269 18.89 -28.14 4.90
N ARG A 270 19.05 -26.82 4.69
CA ARG A 270 20.39 -26.23 4.62
C ARG A 270 21.00 -26.34 6.02
N PRO A 271 22.21 -26.90 6.18
CA PRO A 271 22.87 -26.91 7.47
C PRO A 271 23.12 -25.46 7.91
N LEU A 272 22.76 -25.17 9.16
CA LEU A 272 23.15 -23.93 9.83
C LEU A 272 24.68 -23.88 9.83
N VAL A 273 25.24 -22.78 9.34
CA VAL A 273 26.68 -22.49 9.48
C VAL A 273 26.97 -22.46 10.98
N SER A 274 27.88 -23.32 11.43
CA SER A 274 28.36 -23.36 12.81
C SER A 274 29.00 -22.02 13.19
N VAL A 275 28.56 -21.44 14.31
CA VAL A 275 29.19 -20.26 14.90
C VAL A 275 30.64 -20.61 15.27
N SER A 276 31.60 -19.83 14.78
CA SER A 276 33.03 -20.03 15.02
C SER A 276 33.34 -20.04 16.51
N ALA A 277 34.00 -21.11 16.99
CA ALA A 277 34.30 -21.35 18.40
C ALA A 277 35.58 -20.67 18.91
N ASP A 278 36.03 -19.60 18.28
CA ASP A 278 37.23 -18.87 18.71
C ASP A 278 36.87 -17.57 19.43
N ARG A 279 36.60 -17.71 20.73
CA ARG A 279 36.72 -16.60 21.67
C ARG A 279 37.74 -17.00 22.73
N PRO A 280 38.88 -16.30 22.87
CA PRO A 280 39.81 -16.58 23.95
C PRO A 280 39.15 -16.26 25.29
N ALA A 281 39.26 -17.19 26.24
CA ALA A 281 38.76 -17.04 27.60
C ALA A 281 39.47 -15.89 28.32
N SER A 282 38.70 -14.95 28.88
CA SER A 282 39.25 -13.95 29.81
C SER A 282 39.76 -14.64 31.09
N PRO A 283 40.95 -14.29 31.61
CA PRO A 283 41.44 -14.88 32.84
C PRO A 283 40.65 -14.34 34.04
N ARG A 284 40.12 -15.26 34.86
CA ARG A 284 39.63 -14.98 36.20
C ARG A 284 40.79 -14.47 37.05
N ARG A 285 40.69 -13.24 37.57
CA ARG A 285 41.55 -12.77 38.68
C ARG A 285 41.19 -13.52 39.95
N SER A 286 42.20 -13.93 40.70
CA SER A 286 42.11 -14.42 42.08
C SER A 286 43.08 -13.64 42.96
N ALA A 287 42.60 -13.34 44.17
CA ALA A 287 43.16 -12.52 45.26
C ALA A 287 43.10 -11.00 45.05
#